data_AF-A0A9Q4L7J1-F1
#
_entry.id   AF-A0A9Q4L7J1-F1
#
_cell.length_a   1.000
_cell.length_b   1.000
_cell.length_c   1.000
_cell.angle_alpha   90.00
_cell.angle_beta   90.00
_cell.angle_gamma   90.00
#
_symmetry.space_group_name_H-M   'P 1'
#
loop_
_entity.id
_entity.type
_entity.pdbx_description
1 polymer ?
#
loop_
_entity_poly.entity_id
_entity_poly.type
_entity_poly.pdbx_seq_one_letter_code
_entity_poly.pdbx_strand_id
1 'polypeptide(L)'
;MKVTRRLRLEVERREVSVGTPITVRVRDHRRQPVEGAVVTTETKSVRTDGRGLCRLQFDSPGFWKLTARKAPSERVAYEPASELVRVVPNEAALRPYRPARPR
;
A
#
# COMPACT_ATOMS: atom_id res chain seq x y z
N MET A 1 -18.02 -22.53 14.69
CA MET A 1 -18.26 -21.89 13.38
C MET A 1 -17.29 -20.73 13.22
N LYS A 2 -16.56 -20.64 12.10
CA LYS A 2 -15.69 -19.48 11.79
C LYS A 2 -16.48 -18.45 11.00
N VAL A 3 -16.39 -17.18 11.38
CA VAL A 3 -16.98 -16.07 10.63
C VAL A 3 -15.99 -15.61 9.57
N THR A 4 -16.44 -15.51 8.32
CA THR A 4 -15.62 -14.95 7.24
C THR A 4 -15.76 -13.44 7.20
N ARG A 5 -14.63 -12.72 7.17
CA ARG A 5 -14.57 -11.27 7.03
C ARG A 5 -13.81 -10.89 5.76
N ARG A 6 -14.47 -10.18 4.84
CA ARG A 6 -13.79 -9.62 3.68
C ARG A 6 -12.95 -8.41 4.07
N LEU A 7 -11.68 -8.40 3.66
CA LEU A 7 -10.81 -7.23 3.78
C LEU A 7 -11.19 -6.16 2.74
N ARG A 8 -10.86 -4.92 3.05
CA ARG A 8 -10.92 -3.76 2.15
C ARG A 8 -9.63 -2.99 2.28
N LEU A 9 -9.06 -2.61 1.14
CA LEU A 9 -7.80 -1.90 1.04
C LEU A 9 -8.13 -0.50 0.50
N GLU A 10 -7.86 0.51 1.31
CA GLU A 10 -8.07 1.92 0.96
C GLU A 10 -6.71 2.59 0.85
N VAL A 11 -6.47 3.24 -0.29
CA VAL A 11 -5.28 4.07 -0.52
C VAL A 11 -5.72 5.53 -0.53
N GLU A 12 -4.96 6.40 0.13
CA GLU A 12 -5.28 7.84 0.16
C GLU A 12 -5.25 8.46 -1.25
N ARG A 13 -4.37 7.93 -2.11
CA ARG A 13 -4.21 8.36 -3.50
C ARG A 13 -3.97 7.13 -4.37
N ARG A 14 -4.63 7.11 -5.54
CA ARG A 14 -4.41 6.07 -6.56
C ARG A 14 -3.24 6.38 -7.47
N GLU A 15 -2.77 7.62 -7.49
CA GLU A 15 -1.57 8.04 -8.20
C GLU A 15 -0.58 8.69 -7.23
N VAL A 16 0.69 8.28 -7.26
CA VAL A 16 1.75 8.79 -6.38
C VAL A 16 3.08 8.89 -7.11
N SER A 17 3.91 9.88 -6.78
CA SER A 17 5.27 9.99 -7.34
C SER A 17 6.24 9.02 -6.68
N VAL A 18 7.22 8.52 -7.43
CA VAL A 18 8.34 7.74 -6.91
C VAL A 18 8.98 8.45 -5.71
N GLY A 19 9.31 7.68 -4.67
CA GLY A 19 9.90 8.19 -3.43
C GLY A 19 8.92 8.86 -2.46
N THR A 20 7.66 9.07 -2.85
CA THR A 20 6.64 9.62 -1.94
C THR A 20 5.98 8.47 -1.16
N PRO A 21 6.00 8.49 0.19
CA PRO A 21 5.32 7.48 0.97
C PRO A 21 3.80 7.65 0.86
N ILE A 22 3.08 6.54 0.71
CA ILE A 22 1.62 6.48 0.80
C ILE A 22 1.18 5.76 2.06
N THR A 23 0.07 6.20 2.64
CA THR A 23 -0.62 5.46 3.68
C THR A 23 -1.65 4.53 3.04
N VAL A 24 -1.60 3.27 3.47
CA VAL A 24 -2.58 2.25 3.12
C VAL A 24 -3.36 1.89 4.36
N ARG A 25 -4.69 1.87 4.24
CA ARG A 25 -5.59 1.47 5.31
C ARG A 25 -6.28 0.15 4.97
N VAL A 26 -6.21 -0.79 5.89
CA VAL A 26 -6.89 -2.08 5.80
C VAL A 26 -8.03 -2.12 6.80
N ARG A 27 -9.23 -2.38 6.29
CA ARG A 27 -10.45 -2.56 7.10
C ARG A 27 -11.14 -3.86 6.74
N ASP A 28 -12.10 -4.29 7.55
CA ASP A 28 -13.04 -5.34 7.17
C ASP A 28 -14.34 -4.77 6.56
N HIS A 29 -15.24 -5.64 6.11
CA HIS A 29 -16.56 -5.26 5.59
C HIS A 29 -17.44 -4.47 6.57
N ARG A 30 -17.14 -4.52 7.88
CA ARG A 30 -17.81 -3.73 8.93
C ARG A 30 -17.11 -2.40 9.19
N ARG A 31 -16.16 -2.02 8.33
CA ARG A 31 -15.31 -0.82 8.45
C ARG A 31 -14.43 -0.82 9.70
N GLN A 32 -14.23 -1.97 10.35
CA GLN A 32 -13.33 -2.09 11.50
C GLN A 32 -11.87 -2.13 11.00
N PRO A 33 -10.94 -1.41 11.65
CA PRO A 33 -9.52 -1.50 11.32
C PRO A 33 -9.02 -2.92 11.56
N VAL A 34 -8.17 -3.42 10.67
CA VAL A 34 -7.57 -4.77 10.81
C VAL A 34 -6.10 -4.62 11.11
N GLU A 35 -5.73 -4.75 12.38
CA GLU A 35 -4.35 -4.78 12.84
C GLU A 35 -3.61 -6.03 12.33
N GLY A 36 -2.31 -5.94 12.07
CA GLY A 36 -1.47 -7.10 11.73
C GLY A 36 -1.83 -7.79 10.41
N ALA A 37 -2.69 -7.18 9.58
CA ALA A 37 -2.83 -7.56 8.18
C ALA A 37 -1.52 -7.27 7.45
N VAL A 38 -1.09 -8.22 6.63
CA VAL A 38 0.10 -8.10 5.78
C VAL A 38 -0.35 -7.53 4.43
N VAL A 39 0.16 -6.35 4.10
CA VAL A 39 0.02 -5.75 2.78
C VAL A 39 1.28 -6.07 1.99
N THR A 40 1.11 -6.81 0.88
CA THR A 40 2.19 -7.22 -0.01
C THR A 40 2.11 -6.47 -1.32
N THR A 41 3.27 -6.02 -1.80
CA THR A 41 3.53 -5.61 -3.18
C THR A 41 4.33 -6.72 -3.88
N GLU A 42 4.75 -6.50 -5.12
CA GLU A 42 5.65 -7.41 -5.83
C GLU A 42 7.01 -7.55 -5.14
N THR A 43 7.49 -6.51 -4.45
CA THR A 43 8.85 -6.45 -3.90
C THR A 43 8.93 -6.34 -2.38
N LYS A 44 7.84 -5.95 -1.71
CA LYS A 44 7.84 -5.64 -0.28
C LYS A 44 6.61 -6.21 0.42
N SER A 45 6.72 -6.44 1.73
CA SER A 45 5.59 -6.77 2.58
C SER A 45 5.66 -5.98 3.88
N VAL A 46 4.52 -5.42 4.30
CA VAL A 46 4.44 -4.57 5.50
C VAL A 46 3.19 -4.93 6.29
N ARG A 47 3.30 -4.95 7.62
CA ARG A 47 2.16 -5.19 8.53
C ARG A 47 1.47 -3.88 8.90
N THR A 48 0.16 -3.95 9.06
CA THR A 48 -0.66 -2.85 9.56
C THR A 48 -0.56 -2.71 11.09
N ASP A 49 -0.62 -1.47 11.57
CA ASP A 49 -0.65 -1.10 12.99
C ASP A 49 -2.04 -1.33 13.63
N GLY A 50 -2.19 -1.01 14.91
CA GLY A 50 -3.47 -1.12 15.65
C GLY A 50 -4.62 -0.29 15.07
N ARG A 51 -4.35 0.66 14.17
CA ARG A 51 -5.36 1.45 13.45
C ARG A 51 -5.64 0.88 12.06
N GLY A 52 -5.05 -0.26 11.72
CA GLY A 52 -5.13 -0.88 10.40
C GLY A 52 -4.36 -0.12 9.33
N LEU A 53 -3.34 0.67 9.71
CA LEU A 53 -2.57 1.50 8.79
C LEU A 53 -1.18 0.91 8.54
N CYS A 54 -0.69 1.01 7.32
CA CYS A 54 0.73 0.83 7.00
C CYS A 54 1.20 1.89 6.01
N ARG A 55 2.52 2.10 5.94
CA ARG A 55 3.14 3.01 4.98
C ARG A 55 3.93 2.22 3.96
N LEU A 56 3.79 2.59 2.70
CA LEU A 56 4.53 2.02 1.58
C LEU A 56 5.22 3.13 0.79
N GLN A 57 6.39 2.83 0.25
CA GLN A 57 7.11 3.71 -0.66
C GLN A 57 7.57 2.87 -1.86
N PHE A 58 7.40 3.44 -3.04
CA PHE A 58 7.79 2.85 -4.30
C PHE A 58 9.01 3.55 -4.87
N ASP A 59 9.96 2.75 -5.33
CA ASP A 59 11.26 3.23 -5.82
C ASP A 59 11.32 3.24 -7.36
N SER A 60 10.30 2.69 -8.03
CA SER A 60 10.18 2.66 -9.48
C SER A 60 8.76 3.04 -9.93
N PRO A 61 8.61 3.75 -11.07
CA PRO A 61 7.31 4.05 -11.65
C PRO A 61 6.65 2.79 -12.21
N GLY A 62 5.33 2.81 -12.37
CA GLY A 62 4.55 1.69 -12.90
C GLY A 62 3.23 1.48 -12.17
N PHE A 63 2.48 0.44 -12.56
CA PHE A 63 1.29 0.02 -11.83
C PHE A 63 1.67 -1.04 -10.80
N TRP A 64 1.34 -0.78 -9.54
CA TRP A 64 1.66 -1.64 -8.42
C TRP A 64 0.38 -2.25 -7.86
N LYS A 65 0.33 -3.58 -7.83
CA LYS A 65 -0.74 -4.32 -7.16
C LYS A 65 -0.43 -4.45 -5.68
N LEU A 66 -1.31 -3.90 -4.87
CA LEU A 66 -1.34 -4.10 -3.42
C LEU A 66 -2.27 -5.27 -3.10
N THR A 67 -1.84 -6.18 -2.24
CA THR A 67 -2.69 -7.26 -1.74
C THR A 67 -2.65 -7.31 -0.22
N ALA A 68 -3.80 -7.17 0.43
CA ALA A 68 -3.93 -7.34 1.89
C ALA A 68 -4.37 -8.77 2.22
N ARG A 69 -3.63 -9.42 3.11
CA ARG A 69 -3.91 -10.76 3.65
C ARG A 69 -3.82 -10.73 5.17
N LYS A 70 -4.64 -11.53 5.85
CA LYS A 70 -4.57 -11.74 7.30
C LYS A 70 -4.69 -13.23 7.56
N ALA A 71 -3.80 -13.78 8.37
CA ALA A 71 -3.88 -15.18 8.76
C ALA A 71 -5.22 -15.44 9.49
N PRO A 72 -5.89 -16.58 9.21
CA PRO A 72 -7.11 -16.93 9.91
C PRO A 72 -6.82 -17.20 11.39
N SER A 73 -7.80 -16.92 12.24
CA SER A 73 -7.81 -17.29 13.66
C SER A 73 -8.77 -18.46 13.90
N GLU A 74 -8.89 -18.88 15.15
CA GLU A 74 -9.88 -19.88 15.55
C GLU A 74 -11.33 -19.46 15.27
N ARG A 75 -11.62 -18.15 15.33
CA ARG A 75 -12.99 -17.61 15.21
C ARG A 75 -13.26 -16.87 13.90
N VAL A 76 -12.21 -16.38 13.24
CA VAL A 76 -12.34 -15.50 12.06
C VAL A 76 -11.42 -15.94 10.93
N ALA A 77 -11.99 -16.12 9.74
CA ALA A 77 -11.26 -16.24 8.49
C ALA A 77 -11.34 -14.92 7.72
N TYR A 78 -10.32 -14.59 6.94
CA TYR A 78 -10.27 -13.34 6.17
C TYR A 78 -10.21 -13.62 4.67
N GLU A 79 -11.08 -12.99 3.89
CA GLU A 79 -10.92 -12.94 2.44
C GLU A 79 -9.93 -11.82 2.07
N PRO A 80 -8.93 -12.09 1.23
CA PRO A 80 -7.96 -11.08 0.82
C PRO A 80 -8.61 -9.99 -0.03
N ALA A 81 -7.98 -8.82 -0.05
CA ALA A 81 -8.34 -7.71 -0.90
C ALA A 81 -7.15 -7.27 -1.73
N SER A 82 -7.41 -6.69 -2.91
CA SER A 82 -6.37 -6.12 -3.76
C SER A 82 -6.80 -4.76 -4.28
N GLU A 83 -5.83 -3.87 -4.48
CA GLU A 83 -6.04 -2.56 -5.10
C GLU A 83 -4.82 -2.23 -5.99
N LEU A 84 -5.02 -1.42 -7.03
CA LEU A 84 -3.96 -0.95 -7.91
C LEU A 84 -3.61 0.50 -7.61
N VAL A 85 -2.30 0.79 -7.55
CA VAL A 85 -1.76 2.14 -7.42
C VAL A 85 -0.85 2.42 -8.61
N ARG A 86 -1.03 3.58 -9.23
CA ARG A 86 -0.15 4.07 -10.29
C ARG A 86 0.96 4.90 -9.66
N VAL A 87 2.20 4.52 -9.91
CA VAL A 87 3.38 5.26 -9.48
C VAL A 87 3.95 5.99 -10.69
N VAL A 88 4.04 7.31 -10.61
CA VAL A 88 4.56 8.16 -11.69
C VAL A 88 5.99 8.60 -11.36
N PRO A 89 6.84 8.87 -12.36
CA PRO A 89 8.15 9.48 -12.12
C PRO A 89 8.04 10.75 -11.29
N ASN A 90 9.02 10.98 -10.42
CA ASN A 90 9.13 12.26 -9.75
C ASN A 90 9.71 13.29 -10.72
N GLU A 91 8.90 14.26 -11.16
CA GLU A 91 9.36 15.31 -12.08
C GLU A 91 10.56 16.10 -11.56
N ALA A 92 10.68 16.26 -10.23
CA ALA A 92 11.85 16.89 -9.63
C ALA A 92 13.14 16.08 -9.87
N ALA A 93 13.04 14.75 -9.95
CA ALA A 93 14.17 13.87 -10.27
C ALA A 93 14.46 13.80 -11.78
N LEU A 94 13.50 14.15 -12.64
CA LEU A 94 13.67 14.21 -14.09
C LEU A 94 14.27 15.52 -14.58
N ARG A 95 14.50 16.52 -13.72
CA ARG A 95 15.19 17.74 -14.11
C ARG A 95 16.62 17.39 -14.55
N PRO A 96 17.00 17.61 -15.82
CA PRO A 96 18.37 17.38 -16.24
C PRO A 96 19.30 18.28 -15.42
N TYR A 97 20.36 17.69 -14.87
CA TYR A 97 21.47 18.44 -14.29
C TYR A 97 21.99 19.41 -15.36
N ARG A 98 21.77 20.71 -15.16
CA ARG A 98 22.34 21.75 -16.00
C ARG A 98 23.64 22.18 -15.32
N PRO A 99 24.82 21.70 -15.75
CA PRO A 99 26.06 22.21 -15.19
C PRO A 99 26.11 23.73 -15.44
N ALA A 100 26.36 24.49 -14.38
CA ALA A 100 26.68 25.90 -14.53
C ALA A 100 27.93 25.99 -15.42
N ARG A 101 27.82 26.64 -16.58
CA ARG A 101 28.99 26.91 -17.42
C ARG A 101 29.95 27.78 -16.61
N PRO A 102 31.23 27.39 -16.42
CA PRO A 102 32.22 28.30 -15.89
C PRO A 102 32.42 29.45 -16.89
N ARG A 103 32.59 30.67 -16.36
CA ARG A 103 32.91 31.89 -17.11
C ARG A 103 34.38 31.91 -17.52
#